data_AF-A0A349QUZ0-F1
#
_entry.id   AF-A0A349QUZ0-F1
#
_cell.length_a   1.000
_cell.length_b   1.000
_cell.length_c   1.000
_cell.angle_alpha   90.00
_cell.angle_beta   90.00
_cell.angle_gamma   90.00
#
_symmetry.space_group_name_H-M   'P 1'
#
loop_
_entity.id
_entity.type
_entity.pdbx_description
1 polymer ?
#
loop_
_entity_poly.entity_id
_entity_poly.type
_entity_poly.pdbx_seq_one_letter_code
_entity_poly.pdbx_strand_id
1 'polypeptide(L)' 'FSGGSAKSTYYISGGYLNDQGIAIESGFKRYNLRANIDSKVKSWLNVGLNIGGSSTQQKYPQS' A
#
# COMPACT_ATOMS: atom_id res chain seq x y z
N PHE A 1 -6.13 -0.77 8.53
CA PHE A 1 -6.13 -0.72 10.00
C PHE A 1 -5.28 0.44 10.46
N SER A 2 -5.76 1.24 11.39
CA SER A 2 -5.06 2.43 11.88
C SER A 2 -5.38 2.68 13.34
N GLY A 3 -4.40 3.18 14.07
CA GLY A 3 -4.54 3.45 15.50
C GLY A 3 -3.33 4.21 16.04
N GLY A 4 -3.37 4.56 17.32
CA GLY A 4 -2.28 5.30 17.94
C GLY A 4 -2.62 5.78 19.35
N SER A 5 -1.59 6.26 20.03
CA SER A 5 -1.68 6.97 21.31
C SER A 5 -1.28 8.43 21.13
N ALA A 6 -1.32 9.23 22.20
CA ALA A 6 -0.95 10.64 22.18
C ALA A 6 0.46 10.97 21.64
N LYS A 7 1.36 9.98 21.56
CA LYS A 7 2.75 10.17 21.12
C LYS A 7 3.14 9.40 19.85
N SER A 8 2.34 8.43 19.42
CA SER A 8 2.68 7.59 18.27
C SER A 8 1.44 7.13 17.54
N THR A 9 1.47 7.20 16.21
CA THR A 9 0.41 6.73 15.32
C THR A 9 0.95 5.70 14.36
N TYR A 10 0.15 4.70 14.04
CA TYR A 10 0.49 3.70 13.04
C TYR A 10 -0.68 3.44 12.11
N TYR A 11 -0.36 3.08 10.88
CA TYR A 11 -1.31 2.80 9.82
C TYR A 11 -0.79 1.65 8.99
N ILE A 12 -1.62 0.65 8.75
CA ILE A 12 -1.33 -0.47 7.86
C ILE A 12 -2.51 -0.64 6.91
N SER A 13 -2.24 -0.68 5.62
CA SER A 13 -3.22 -1.01 4.60
C SER A 13 -2.69 -2.02 3.59
N GLY A 14 -3.63 -2.79 3.06
CA GLY A 14 -3.41 -3.70 1.97
C GLY A 14 -4.57 -3.60 0.99
N GLY A 15 -4.30 -3.89 -0.27
CA GLY A 15 -5.28 -3.90 -1.33
C GLY A 15 -4.97 -4.95 -2.37
N TYR A 16 -6.04 -5.44 -2.99
CA TYR A 16 -6.00 -6.36 -4.12
C TYR A 16 -6.94 -5.84 -5.19
N LEU A 17 -6.43 -5.75 -6.41
CA LEU A 17 -7.19 -5.40 -7.59
C LEU A 17 -7.06 -6.55 -8.59
N ASN A 18 -8.20 -6.98 -9.13
CA ASN A 18 -8.28 -7.96 -10.19
C ASN A 18 -9.26 -7.42 -11.24
N ASP A 19 -8.71 -6.88 -12.30
CA ASP A 19 -9.43 -6.42 -13.47
C ASP A 19 -9.26 -7.48 -14.57
N GLN A 20 -10.37 -7.98 -15.10
CA GLN A 20 -10.33 -9.02 -16.13
C GLN A 20 -10.03 -8.45 -17.52
N GLY A 21 -10.09 -7.12 -17.68
CA GLY A 21 -9.94 -6.47 -18.97
C GLY A 21 -11.15 -6.73 -19.88
N ILE A 22 -11.34 -5.85 -20.87
CA ILE A 22 -12.45 -5.94 -21.83
C ILE A 22 -12.11 -6.86 -23.00
N ALA A 23 -10.82 -6.99 -23.35
CA ALA A 23 -10.34 -7.89 -24.39
C ALA A 23 -9.89 -9.25 -23.82
N ILE A 24 -10.10 -10.33 -24.60
CA ILE A 24 -9.60 -11.67 -24.25
C ILE A 24 -8.07 -11.58 -24.02
N GLU A 25 -7.59 -12.11 -22.90
CA GLU A 25 -6.19 -12.00 -22.41
C GLU A 25 -5.69 -10.60 -22.00
N SER A 26 -6.56 -9.61 -21.74
CA SER A 26 -6.17 -8.25 -21.27
C SER A 26 -6.27 -8.04 -19.74
N GLY A 27 -6.08 -9.09 -18.95
CA GLY A 27 -6.25 -9.03 -17.49
C GLY A 27 -5.15 -8.27 -16.73
N PHE A 28 -5.53 -7.54 -15.69
CA PHE A 28 -4.64 -6.80 -14.80
C PHE A 28 -4.88 -7.17 -13.33
N LYS A 29 -3.82 -7.59 -12.64
CA LYS A 29 -3.85 -7.92 -11.21
C LYS A 29 -2.82 -7.09 -10.46
N ARG A 30 -3.20 -6.48 -9.34
CA ARG A 30 -2.29 -5.74 -8.48
C ARG A 30 -2.52 -6.08 -7.02
N TYR A 31 -1.43 -6.30 -6.31
CA TYR A 31 -1.36 -6.38 -4.86
C TYR A 31 -0.61 -5.16 -4.34
N ASN A 32 -1.14 -4.51 -3.32
CA ASN A 32 -0.49 -3.37 -2.69
C ASN A 32 -0.48 -3.54 -1.17
N LEU A 33 0.63 -3.18 -0.54
CA LEU A 33 0.80 -3.15 0.90
C LEU A 33 1.47 -1.83 1.28
N ARG A 34 0.99 -1.20 2.35
CA ARG A 34 1.56 0.02 2.92
C ARG A 34 1.50 -0.03 4.43
N ALA A 35 2.59 0.36 5.07
CA ALA A 35 2.70 0.53 6.51
C ALA A 35 3.36 1.88 6.80
N ASN A 36 2.77 2.65 7.70
CA ASN A 36 3.28 3.94 8.16
C ASN A 36 3.30 3.94 9.69
N ILE A 37 4.36 4.48 10.27
CA ILE A 37 4.51 4.69 11.70
C ILE A 37 5.08 6.08 11.90
N ASP A 38 4.44 6.88 12.73
CA ASP A 38 4.89 8.22 13.11
C ASP A 38 4.97 8.32 14.63
N SER A 39 6.07 8.87 15.14
CA SER A 39 6.34 8.91 16.56
C SER A 39 7.02 10.21 16.99
N LYS A 40 6.49 10.82 18.05
CA LYS A 40 6.98 12.05 18.65
C LYS A 40 7.99 11.73 19.75
N VAL A 41 9.24 11.59 19.34
CA VAL A 41 10.36 11.16 20.21
C VAL A 41 10.76 12.25 21.21
N LYS A 42 10.74 13.52 20.78
CA LYS A 42 10.91 14.71 21.65
C LYS A 42 9.84 15.74 21.31
N SER A 43 9.64 16.75 22.16
CA SER A 43 8.74 17.88 21.86
C SER A 43 9.07 18.56 20.53
N TRP A 44 10.35 18.59 20.17
CA TRP A 44 10.89 19.18 18.95
C TRP A 44 11.23 18.16 17.85
N LEU A 45 11.19 16.84 18.13
CA LEU A 45 11.62 15.81 17.19
C LEU A 45 10.50 14.79 16.94
N ASN A 46 10.06 14.74 15.69
CA ASN A 46 9.17 13.70 15.19
C ASN A 46 9.96 12.82 14.22
N VAL A 47 9.73 11.52 14.30
CA VAL A 47 10.37 10.53 13.42
C VAL A 47 9.25 9.69 12.82
N GLY A 48 9.29 9.54 11.50
CA GLY A 48 8.33 8.78 10.73
C GLY A 48 9.02 7.71 9.88
N LEU A 49 8.33 6.59 9.70
CA LEU A 49 8.72 5.48 8.84
C LEU A 49 7.56 5.14 7.92
N ASN A 50 7.82 5.17 6.61
CA ASN A 50 6.86 4.86 5.57
C ASN A 50 7.43 3.73 4.72
N ILE A 51 6.74 2.60 4.69
CA ILE A 51 7.12 1.43 3.91
C ILE A 51 5.95 1.06 3.02
N GLY A 52 6.21 0.91 1.73
CA GLY A 52 5.21 0.49 0.75
C GLY A 52 5.80 -0.45 -0.27
N GLY A 53 4.98 -1.40 -0.73
CA GLY A 53 5.31 -2.32 -1.78
C GLY A 53 4.08 -2.65 -2.62
N SER A 54 4.30 -2.81 -3.93
CA SER A 54 3.24 -3.25 -4.84
C SER A 54 3.78 -4.26 -5.84
N SER A 55 3.00 -5.31 -6.09
CA SER A 55 3.24 -6.27 -7.16
C SER A 55 2.12 -6.17 -8.17
N THR A 56 2.47 -6.11 -9.45
CA THR A 56 1.51 -6.01 -10.56
C THR A 56 1.80 -7.12 -11.56
N GLN A 57 0.77 -7.83 -11.96
CA GLN A 57 0.79 -8.81 -13.04
C GLN A 57 -0.18 -8.33 -14.12
N GLN A 58 0.32 -8.16 -15.34
CA GLN A 58 -0.48 -7.69 -16.46
C GLN A 58 -0.33 -8.67 -17.62
N LYS A 59 -1.47 -9.10 -18.16
CA LYS A 59 -1.56 -9.83 -19.42
C LYS A 59 -1.95 -8.86 -20.51
N TYR A 60 -1.27 -8.97 -21.66
CA TYR A 60 -1.58 -8.21 -22.86
C TYR A 60 -2.05 -9.18 -23.94
N PRO A 61 -3.12 -8.87 -24.70
CA PRO A 61 -3.46 -9.62 -25.89
C PRO A 61 -2.27 -9.60 -26.85
N GLN A 62 -1.75 -10.76 -27.23
CA GLN A 62 -0.79 -10.87 -28.32
C GLN A 62 -1.58 -10.84 -29.62
N SER A 63 -1.30 -9.86 -30.47
CA SER A 63 -1.90 -9.68 -31.81
C SER A 63 -1.49 -10.78 -32.77
#